data_AF-A0A7V6CWG2-F1
#
_entry.id   AF-A0A7V6CWG2-F1
#
_cell.length_a   1.000
_cell.length_b   1.000
_cell.length_c   1.000
_cell.angle_alpha   90.00
_cell.angle_beta   90.00
_cell.angle_gamma   90.00
#
_symmetry.space_group_name_H-M   'P 1'
#
loop_
_entity.id
_entity.type
_entity.pdbx_description
1 polymer ?
#
loop_
_entity_poly.entity_id
_entity_poly.type
_entity_poly.pdbx_seq_one_letter_code
_entity_poly.pdbx_strand_id
1 'polypeptide(L)'
;MDQIGATVSGFFRHYVLKWANYATRLAREHGLDPRVFIFLYLLGYAIQGAFYLPWLKSRDVDLGLLVSLRILGLVGPLYVLLKGRKIAAVLNLSLALSWSLNTAWHVCYYVYL
;
A
#
# COMPACT_ATOMS: atom_id res chain seq x y z
N MET A 1 -23.56 7.46 27.84
CA MET A 1 -22.93 7.57 26.50
C MET A 1 -22.21 6.27 26.09
N ASP A 2 -22.21 5.21 26.91
CA ASP A 2 -21.40 3.99 26.67
C ASP A 2 -22.05 2.91 25.78
N GLN A 3 -23.37 2.94 25.58
CA GLN A 3 -24.06 1.92 24.76
C GLN A 3 -23.90 2.14 23.24
N ILE A 4 -23.63 3.37 22.81
CA ILE A 4 -23.42 3.71 21.39
C ILE A 4 -22.02 3.22 20.95
N GLY A 5 -21.00 3.38 21.80
CA GLY A 5 -19.64 2.92 21.51
C GLY A 5 -19.52 1.39 21.39
N ALA A 6 -20.21 0.63 22.24
CA ALA A 6 -20.22 -0.83 22.17
C ALA A 6 -20.86 -1.35 20.86
N THR A 7 -21.97 -0.74 20.43
CA THR A 7 -22.71 -1.11 19.22
C THR A 7 -21.94 -0.78 17.94
N VAL A 8 -21.32 0.40 17.88
CA VAL A 8 -20.45 0.80 16.77
C VAL A 8 -19.21 -0.10 16.69
N SER A 9 -18.61 -0.48 17.83
CA SER A 9 -17.46 -1.39 17.83
C SER A 9 -17.80 -2.79 17.31
N GLY A 10 -18.99 -3.31 17.66
CA GLY A 10 -19.46 -4.62 17.20
C GLY A 10 -19.77 -4.65 15.71
N PHE A 11 -20.43 -3.59 15.21
CA PHE A 11 -20.72 -3.42 13.78
C PHE A 11 -19.44 -3.28 12.94
N PHE A 12 -18.53 -2.40 13.38
CA PHE A 12 -17.27 -2.16 12.68
C PHE A 12 -16.40 -3.41 12.68
N ARG A 13 -16.30 -4.12 13.81
CA ARG A 13 -15.55 -5.37 13.90
C ARG A 13 -16.12 -6.45 12.99
N HIS A 14 -17.45 -6.58 12.93
CA HIS A 14 -18.09 -7.56 12.03
C HIS A 14 -17.80 -7.24 10.56
N TYR A 15 -17.96 -5.97 10.15
CA TYR A 15 -17.70 -5.56 8.77
C TYR A 15 -16.22 -5.67 8.39
N VAL A 16 -15.30 -5.21 9.24
CA VAL A 16 -13.86 -5.27 9.01
C VAL A 16 -13.39 -6.73 8.93
N LEU A 17 -13.84 -7.59 9.84
CA LEU A 17 -13.50 -9.02 9.78
C LEU A 17 -14.07 -9.70 8.54
N LYS A 18 -15.31 -9.37 8.15
CA LYS A 18 -15.93 -9.91 6.94
C LYS A 18 -15.15 -9.51 5.68
N TRP A 19 -14.75 -8.24 5.58
CA TRP A 19 -13.93 -7.75 4.49
C TRP A 19 -12.52 -8.35 4.47
N ALA A 20 -11.87 -8.46 5.63
CA ALA A 20 -10.55 -9.08 5.76
C ALA A 20 -10.59 -10.57 5.35
N ASN A 21 -11.60 -11.30 5.79
CA ASN A 21 -11.80 -12.70 5.40
C ASN A 21 -12.11 -12.83 3.90
N TYR A 22 -12.91 -11.91 3.34
CA TYR A 22 -13.18 -11.90 1.91
C TYR A 22 -11.90 -11.62 1.09
N ALA A 23 -11.13 -10.60 1.47
CA ALA A 23 -9.89 -10.24 0.80
C ALA A 23 -8.83 -11.34 0.87
N THR A 24 -8.68 -11.99 2.03
CA THR A 24 -7.75 -13.13 2.19
C THR A 24 -8.20 -14.36 1.41
N ARG A 25 -9.50 -14.62 1.34
CA ARG A 25 -10.05 -15.69 0.50
C ARG A 25 -9.81 -15.41 -0.98
N LEU A 26 -10.10 -14.18 -1.44
CA LEU A 26 -9.88 -13.75 -2.81
C LEU A 26 -8.40 -13.83 -3.22
N ALA A 27 -7.50 -13.42 -2.33
CA ALA A 27 -6.06 -13.55 -2.56
C ALA A 27 -5.66 -15.03 -2.76
N ARG A 28 -6.12 -15.93 -1.88
CA ARG A 28 -5.84 -17.36 -2.00
C ARG A 28 -6.45 -17.99 -3.25
N GLU A 29 -7.67 -17.62 -3.61
CA GLU A 29 -8.35 -18.06 -4.85
C GLU A 29 -7.55 -17.69 -6.10
N HIS A 30 -6.80 -16.58 -6.06
CA HIS A 30 -5.97 -16.11 -7.16
C HIS A 30 -4.49 -16.56 -7.05
N GLY A 31 -4.15 -17.46 -6.11
CA GLY A 31 -2.81 -18.00 -5.92
C GLY A 31 -1.83 -17.07 -5.18
N LEU A 32 -2.35 -16.02 -4.55
CA LEU A 32 -1.58 -14.99 -3.87
C LEU A 32 -1.53 -15.29 -2.36
N ASP A 33 -0.33 -15.20 -1.78
CA ASP A 33 -0.15 -15.27 -0.33
C ASP A 33 -0.53 -13.91 0.32
N PRO A 34 -1.56 -13.86 1.19
CA PRO A 34 -1.95 -12.64 1.90
C PRO A 34 -0.87 -12.08 2.82
N ARG A 35 0.09 -12.90 3.29
CA ARG A 35 1.20 -12.46 4.14
C ARG A 35 2.11 -11.45 3.46
N VAL A 36 2.26 -11.55 2.14
CA VAL A 36 3.09 -10.63 1.34
C VAL A 36 2.50 -9.22 1.39
N PHE A 37 1.18 -9.07 1.30
CA PHE A 37 0.53 -7.76 1.39
C PHE A 37 0.65 -7.16 2.79
N ILE A 38 0.56 -7.98 3.84
CA ILE A 38 0.78 -7.52 5.22
C ILE A 38 2.22 -7.05 5.40
N PHE A 39 3.19 -7.81 4.89
CA PHE A 39 4.60 -7.44 4.94
C PHE A 39 4.86 -6.11 4.21
N LEU A 40 4.34 -5.95 2.98
CA LEU A 40 4.47 -4.72 2.21
C LEU A 40 3.81 -3.53 2.92
N TYR A 41 2.67 -3.74 3.56
CA TYR A 41 1.99 -2.70 4.34
C TYR A 41 2.82 -2.26 5.54
N LEU A 42 3.33 -3.20 6.33
CA LEU A 42 4.19 -2.90 7.49
C LEU A 42 5.48 -2.19 7.06
N LEU A 43 6.09 -2.65 5.97
CA LEU A 43 7.30 -2.03 5.43
C LEU A 43 7.02 -0.61 4.94
N GLY A 44 5.88 -0.38 4.27
CA GLY A 44 5.45 0.96 3.86
C GLY A 44 5.24 1.89 5.06
N TYR A 45 4.62 1.39 6.12
CA TYR A 45 4.43 2.13 7.37
C TYR A 45 5.75 2.47 8.06
N ALA A 46 6.73 1.56 8.01
CA ALA A 46 8.06 1.80 8.56
C ALA A 46 8.81 2.90 7.80
N ILE A 47 8.78 2.87 6.45
CA ILE A 47 9.42 3.92 5.63
C ILE A 47 8.69 5.26 5.79
N GLN A 48 7.35 5.24 5.86
CA GLN A 48 6.57 6.45 6.11
C GLN A 48 6.82 6.99 7.52
N GLY A 49 6.99 6.13 8.52
CA GLY A 49 7.45 6.50 9.85
C GLY A 49 8.80 7.20 9.77
N ALA A 50 9.77 6.61 9.08
CA ALA A 50 11.11 7.18 8.87
C ALA A 50 11.09 8.58 8.22
N PHE A 51 10.16 8.83 7.29
CA PHE A 51 9.96 10.14 6.67
C PHE A 51 9.58 11.24 7.67
N TYR A 52 8.86 10.91 8.75
CA TYR A 52 8.46 11.87 9.77
C TYR A 52 9.50 12.05 10.89
N LEU A 53 10.60 11.29 10.90
CA LEU A 53 11.64 11.46 11.92
C LEU A 53 12.43 12.77 11.65
N PRO A 54 12.47 13.72 12.60
CA PRO A 54 13.13 15.02 12.41
C PRO A 54 14.65 14.90 12.24
N TRP A 55 15.25 13.81 12.74
CA TRP A 55 16.68 13.51 12.71
C TRP A 55 17.19 13.08 11.32
N LEU A 56 16.29 12.66 10.43
CA LEU A 56 16.60 12.17 9.07
C LEU A 56 16.31 13.21 7.99
N LYS A 57 15.92 14.43 8.38
CA LYS A 57 15.36 15.44 7.49
C LYS A 57 16.47 16.13 6.70
N SER A 58 16.67 15.71 5.47
CA SER A 58 17.53 16.33 4.46
C SER A 58 16.87 16.20 3.10
N ARG A 59 17.03 17.20 2.23
CA ARG A 59 16.35 17.25 0.92
C ARG A 59 16.60 15.99 0.08
N ASP A 60 17.82 15.46 0.12
CA ASP A 60 18.20 14.24 -0.61
C ASP A 60 17.63 12.96 0.04
N VAL A 61 17.50 12.95 1.36
CA VAL A 61 16.95 11.82 2.13
C VAL A 61 15.44 11.74 1.97
N ASP A 62 14.74 12.88 1.96
CA ASP A 62 13.30 12.95 1.72
C ASP A 62 12.95 12.47 0.31
N LEU A 63 13.71 12.89 -0.70
CA LEU A 63 13.60 12.39 -2.07
C LEU A 63 13.85 10.87 -2.14
N GLY A 64 14.92 10.39 -1.51
CA GLY A 64 15.26 8.96 -1.47
C GLY A 64 14.19 8.11 -0.77
N LEU A 65 13.64 8.57 0.36
CA LEU A 65 12.57 7.89 1.09
C LEU A 65 11.26 7.88 0.31
N LEU A 66 10.90 8.99 -0.33
CA LEU A 66 9.71 9.07 -1.18
C LEU A 66 9.84 8.11 -2.38
N VAL A 67 10.96 8.12 -3.09
CA VAL A 67 11.22 7.18 -4.19
C VAL A 67 11.18 5.73 -3.68
N SER A 68 11.75 5.44 -2.51
CA SER A 68 11.72 4.11 -1.90
C SER A 68 10.28 3.65 -1.57
N LEU A 69 9.46 4.53 -1.00
CA LEU A 69 8.02 4.30 -0.78
C LEU A 69 7.29 4.01 -2.08
N ARG A 70 7.63 4.72 -3.17
CA ARG A 70 7.05 4.46 -4.48
C ARG A 70 7.49 3.10 -5.02
N ILE A 71 8.79 2.77 -5.01
CA ILE A 71 9.30 1.47 -5.47
C ILE A 71 8.64 0.34 -4.68
N LEU A 72 8.52 0.49 -3.36
CA LEU A 72 7.83 -0.48 -2.52
C LEU A 72 6.35 -0.63 -2.93
N GLY A 73 5.69 0.48 -3.26
CA GLY A 73 4.34 0.50 -3.79
C GLY A 73 4.16 -0.28 -5.09
N LEU A 74 5.21 -0.49 -5.89
CA LEU A 74 5.18 -1.36 -7.08
C LEU A 74 5.38 -2.84 -6.78
N VAL A 75 5.99 -3.18 -5.64
CA VAL A 75 6.26 -4.58 -5.31
C VAL A 75 4.95 -5.37 -5.17
N GLY A 76 3.89 -4.74 -4.64
CA GLY A 76 2.55 -5.35 -4.55
C GLY A 76 1.96 -5.68 -5.93
N PRO A 77 1.79 -4.70 -6.83
CA PRO A 77 1.38 -4.91 -8.22
C PRO A 77 2.26 -5.92 -8.96
N LEU A 78 3.58 -5.83 -8.83
CA LEU A 78 4.53 -6.73 -9.47
C LEU A 78 4.38 -8.17 -8.97
N TYR A 79 4.19 -8.36 -7.66
CA TYR A 79 3.89 -9.67 -7.07
C TYR A 79 2.57 -10.24 -7.60
N VAL A 80 1.53 -9.41 -7.72
CA VAL A 80 0.26 -9.80 -8.33
C VAL A 80 0.44 -10.14 -9.82
N LEU A 81 1.34 -9.46 -10.54
CA LEU A 81 1.64 -9.73 -11.94
C LEU A 81 2.31 -11.09 -12.14
N LEU A 82 3.32 -11.38 -11.31
CA LEU A 82 4.12 -12.59 -11.43
C LEU A 82 3.40 -13.84 -10.93
N LYS A 83 2.50 -13.69 -9.94
CA LYS A 83 1.88 -14.82 -9.23
C LYS A 83 0.35 -14.89 -9.34
N GLY A 84 -0.33 -13.81 -9.70
CA GLY A 84 -1.79 -13.72 -9.75
C GLY A 84 -2.38 -14.19 -11.08
N ARG A 85 -3.32 -15.14 -11.04
CA ARG A 85 -4.06 -15.59 -12.23
C ARG A 85 -5.14 -14.59 -12.67
N LYS A 86 -5.23 -14.28 -13.98
CA LYS A 86 -6.30 -13.57 -14.74
C LYS A 86 -6.76 -12.15 -14.30
N ILE A 87 -6.79 -11.80 -13.02
CA ILE A 87 -7.08 -10.43 -12.53
C ILE A 87 -5.91 -9.46 -12.79
N ALA A 88 -4.70 -10.01 -12.96
CA ALA A 88 -3.46 -9.27 -12.88
C ALA A 88 -3.20 -8.27 -14.01
N ALA A 89 -3.63 -8.51 -15.25
CA ALA A 89 -3.15 -7.70 -16.38
C ALA A 89 -3.74 -6.28 -16.39
N VAL A 90 -5.06 -6.16 -16.25
CA VAL A 90 -5.76 -4.86 -16.36
C VAL A 90 -5.53 -4.01 -15.12
N LEU A 91 -5.64 -4.62 -13.93
CA LEU A 91 -5.41 -3.93 -12.66
C LEU A 91 -3.97 -3.40 -12.58
N ASN A 92 -2.99 -4.17 -13.06
CA ASN A 92 -1.60 -3.73 -13.07
C ASN A 92 -1.30 -2.63 -14.08
N LEU A 93 -1.93 -2.63 -15.26
CA LEU A 93 -1.64 -1.61 -16.26
C LEU A 93 -2.11 -0.24 -15.79
N SER A 94 -3.32 -0.18 -15.21
CA SER A 94 -3.84 1.04 -14.59
C SER A 94 -3.03 1.48 -13.39
N LEU A 95 -2.65 0.55 -12.48
CA LEU A 95 -1.81 0.89 -11.34
C LEU A 95 -0.41 1.37 -11.76
N ALA A 96 0.22 0.70 -12.72
CA ALA A 96 1.56 1.06 -13.21
C ALA A 96 1.56 2.42 -13.93
N LEU A 97 0.51 2.72 -14.71
CA LEU A 97 0.34 4.03 -15.34
C LEU A 97 0.12 5.13 -14.30
N SER A 98 -0.83 4.96 -13.38
CA SER A 98 -1.06 5.92 -12.30
C SER A 98 0.19 6.11 -11.44
N TRP A 99 0.93 5.03 -11.17
CA TRP A 99 2.17 5.07 -10.39
C TRP A 99 3.30 5.81 -11.11
N SER A 100 3.48 5.56 -12.42
CA SER A 100 4.51 6.22 -13.24
C SER A 100 4.25 7.72 -13.32
N LEU A 101 3.00 8.11 -13.58
CA LEU A 101 2.58 9.52 -13.64
C LEU A 101 2.78 10.22 -12.29
N ASN A 102 2.37 9.59 -11.19
CA ASN A 102 2.50 10.17 -9.86
C ASN A 102 3.97 10.30 -9.41
N THR A 103 4.82 9.34 -9.76
CA THR A 103 6.26 9.39 -9.47
C THR A 103 6.96 10.46 -10.30
N ALA A 104 6.67 10.52 -11.60
CA ALA A 104 7.19 11.57 -12.48
C ALA A 104 6.79 12.97 -11.98
N TRP A 105 5.52 13.15 -11.59
CA TRP A 105 5.04 14.41 -11.01
C TRP A 105 5.81 14.80 -9.74
N HIS A 106 5.98 13.86 -8.80
CA HIS A 106 6.71 14.13 -7.56
C HIS A 106 8.18 14.47 -7.78
N VAL A 107 8.87 13.73 -8.65
CA VAL A 107 10.28 14.01 -8.98
C VAL A 107 10.39 15.39 -9.62
N CYS A 108 9.54 15.71 -10.60
CA CYS A 108 9.53 17.04 -11.22
C CYS A 108 9.24 18.14 -10.19
N TYR A 109 8.26 17.95 -9.30
CA TYR A 109 7.92 18.91 -8.25
C TYR A 109 9.10 19.19 -7.31
N TYR A 110 9.79 18.16 -6.83
CA TYR A 110 10.92 18.30 -5.89
C TYR A 110 12.24 18.75 -6.53
N VAL A 111 12.40 18.56 -7.85
CA VAL A 111 13.57 19.04 -8.60
C VAL A 111 13.40 20.51 -9.00
N TYR A 112 12.18 20.93 -9.35
CA TYR A 112 11.91 22.29 -9.83
C TYR A 112 11.51 23.30 -8.73
N LEU A 113 11.06 22.85 -7.55
CA LEU A 113 10.97 23.68 -6.33
C LEU A 113 12.19 23.49 -5.41
#